data_AF-A0A928J1Y8-F1
#
_entry.id   AF-A0A928J1Y8-F1
#
_cell.length_a   1.000
_cell.length_b   1.000
_cell.length_c   1.000
_cell.angle_alpha   90.00
_cell.angle_beta   90.00
_cell.angle_gamma   90.00
#
_symmetry.space_group_name_H-M   'P 1'
#
loop_
_entity.id
_entity.type
_entity.pdbx_description
1 polymer ?
#
loop_
_entity_poly.entity_id
_entity_poly.type
_entity_poly.pdbx_seq_one_letter_code
_entity_poly.pdbx_strand_id
1 'polypeptide(L)'
;MILSERKLEIIGYINTPFRDKFGIPRQSGMAEDIISTITFTQKFRNPDALRGLEGFSHIWVLWEFSEFKREKWSPTVRPPRLGGNKRMGVFATRSPNRPNSIGLSCLKLVKIVTDNANGPVITVSGADMLNGTPIFDIKPYIPFTDSRPEALSGFTEEYKDYKLKVEFSTDLKNLVNENELDAIVEILSLDPRPSYQNSKDRIYGVSLFDYNIKFTVDNGTLTVCDIEKENKNHFKLGEINNEN
;
A
#
# COMPACT_ATOMS: atom_id res chain seq x y z
N MET A 1 35.00 0.10 -13.57
CA MET A 1 33.94 0.89 -14.24
C MET A 1 33.18 1.63 -13.16
N ILE A 2 33.37 2.95 -13.03
CA ILE A 2 32.64 3.75 -12.04
C ILE A 2 31.26 3.99 -12.64
N LEU A 3 30.24 3.32 -12.11
CA LEU A 3 28.85 3.59 -12.48
C LEU A 3 28.46 4.93 -11.85
N SER A 4 28.01 5.88 -12.66
CA SER A 4 27.40 7.11 -12.19
C SER A 4 26.05 6.81 -11.52
N GLU A 5 25.64 7.68 -10.61
CA GLU A 5 24.26 7.68 -10.10
C GLU A 5 23.27 7.71 -11.27
N ARG A 6 22.18 6.96 -11.15
CA ARG A 6 21.11 6.88 -12.15
C ARG A 6 19.83 7.43 -11.56
N LYS A 7 19.19 8.36 -12.27
CA LYS A 7 17.87 8.87 -11.93
C LYS A 7 16.80 7.97 -12.55
N LEU A 8 15.85 7.51 -11.74
CA LEU A 8 14.65 6.83 -12.24
C LEU A 8 13.60 7.89 -12.64
N GLU A 9 12.89 7.63 -13.72
CA GLU A 9 11.81 8.51 -14.20
C GLU A 9 10.47 8.02 -13.65
N ILE A 10 9.64 8.95 -13.16
CA ILE A 10 8.30 8.63 -12.66
C ILE A 10 7.36 8.47 -13.86
N ILE A 11 6.85 7.25 -14.05
CA ILE A 11 5.95 6.93 -15.15
C ILE A 11 4.48 7.25 -14.82
N GLY A 12 4.16 7.32 -13.53
CA GLY A 12 2.80 7.52 -13.06
C GLY A 12 2.69 7.60 -11.55
N TYR A 13 1.47 7.69 -11.07
CA TYR A 13 1.13 7.74 -9.65
C TYR A 13 -0.03 6.77 -9.38
N ILE A 14 0.01 6.13 -8.22
CA ILE A 14 -1.15 5.40 -7.72
C ILE A 14 -2.09 6.34 -6.96
N ASN A 15 -3.39 6.12 -7.10
CA ASN A 15 -4.42 6.64 -6.21
C ASN A 15 -4.96 5.48 -5.39
N THR A 16 -4.78 5.56 -4.07
CA THR A 16 -5.21 4.55 -3.09
C THR A 16 -6.11 5.18 -2.04
N PRO A 17 -6.86 4.36 -1.27
CA PRO A 17 -7.64 4.85 -0.13
C PRO A 17 -6.79 5.37 1.04
N PHE A 18 -5.47 5.14 1.05
CA PHE A 18 -4.62 5.45 2.20
C PHE A 18 -4.19 6.92 2.20
N ARG A 19 -4.67 7.70 3.17
CA ARG A 19 -4.35 9.14 3.30
C ARG A 19 -3.15 9.41 4.21
N ASP A 20 -2.77 8.44 5.03
CA ASP A 20 -1.59 8.47 5.86
C ASP A 20 -0.87 7.11 5.83
N LYS A 21 0.32 7.06 6.44
CA LYS A 21 1.13 5.84 6.51
C LYS A 21 0.55 4.78 7.44
N PHE A 22 -0.35 5.18 8.33
CA PHE A 22 -0.90 4.34 9.36
C PHE A 22 -2.05 3.51 8.77
N GLY A 23 -2.03 2.20 9.03
CA GLY A 23 -3.01 1.28 8.44
C GLY A 23 -2.78 0.88 6.98
N ILE A 24 -1.71 1.36 6.31
CA ILE A 24 -1.26 0.75 5.06
C ILE A 24 -0.87 -0.72 5.34
N PRO A 25 -1.34 -1.69 4.52
CA PRO A 25 -0.91 -3.08 4.62
C PRO A 25 0.60 -3.21 4.63
N ARG A 26 1.12 -4.17 5.41
CA ARG A 26 2.58 -4.34 5.52
C ARG A 26 3.20 -4.98 4.29
N GLN A 27 2.40 -5.63 3.44
CA GLN A 27 2.78 -6.30 2.20
C GLN A 27 1.62 -6.22 1.20
N SER A 28 1.93 -6.11 -0.09
CA SER A 28 0.97 -6.17 -1.19
C SER A 28 0.19 -7.48 -1.18
N GLY A 29 -1.08 -7.43 -1.59
CA GLY A 29 -1.96 -8.60 -1.67
C GLY A 29 -2.52 -9.09 -0.33
N MET A 30 -2.19 -8.42 0.80
CA MET A 30 -2.82 -8.74 2.09
C MET A 30 -4.23 -8.17 2.24
N ALA A 31 -4.56 -7.14 1.44
CA ALA A 31 -5.85 -6.47 1.44
C ALA A 31 -6.44 -6.45 0.02
N GLU A 32 -7.14 -7.51 -0.37
CA GLU A 32 -7.65 -7.70 -1.74
C GLU A 32 -8.82 -6.77 -2.08
N ASP A 33 -9.58 -6.30 -1.10
CA ASP A 33 -10.73 -5.42 -1.28
C ASP A 33 -10.32 -3.95 -1.48
N ILE A 34 -9.03 -3.64 -1.30
CA ILE A 34 -8.47 -2.33 -1.60
C ILE A 34 -8.33 -2.16 -3.11
N ILE A 35 -9.30 -1.48 -3.70
CA ILE A 35 -9.25 -1.03 -5.09
C ILE A 35 -8.45 0.26 -5.21
N SER A 36 -7.58 0.34 -6.20
CA SER A 36 -6.72 1.48 -6.47
C SER A 36 -6.55 1.70 -7.98
N THR A 37 -6.11 2.88 -8.37
CA THR A 37 -5.90 3.21 -9.80
C THR A 37 -4.51 3.78 -10.04
N ILE A 38 -3.83 3.31 -11.08
CA ILE A 38 -2.58 3.90 -11.56
C ILE A 38 -2.90 4.81 -12.75
N THR A 39 -2.39 6.03 -12.69
CA THR A 39 -2.48 7.04 -13.75
C THR A 39 -1.09 7.42 -14.22
N PHE A 40 -0.92 7.73 -15.50
CA PHE A 40 0.39 8.00 -16.09
C PHE A 40 0.70 9.49 -16.16
N THR A 41 1.97 9.85 -16.02
CA THR A 41 2.44 11.20 -16.32
C THR A 41 2.31 11.46 -17.83
N GLN A 42 2.23 12.74 -18.24
CA GLN A 42 1.88 13.12 -19.60
C GLN A 42 2.71 12.40 -20.68
N LYS A 43 4.01 12.21 -20.43
CA LYS A 43 4.94 11.51 -21.33
C LYS A 43 4.57 10.05 -21.59
N PHE A 44 3.98 9.36 -20.61
CA PHE A 44 3.69 7.92 -20.67
C PHE A 44 2.20 7.60 -20.87
N ARG A 45 1.36 8.60 -21.18
CA ARG A 45 -0.08 8.42 -21.49
C ARG A 45 -0.33 7.85 -22.90
N ASN A 46 0.48 6.88 -23.33
CA ASN A 46 0.27 6.19 -24.61
C ASN A 46 -0.37 4.81 -24.35
N PRO A 47 -1.61 4.55 -24.81
CA PRO A 47 -2.28 3.27 -24.59
C PRO A 47 -1.54 2.08 -25.22
N ASP A 48 -0.70 2.31 -26.24
CA ASP A 48 0.11 1.25 -26.85
C ASP A 48 1.11 0.62 -25.86
N ALA A 49 1.54 1.38 -24.84
CA ALA A 49 2.41 0.86 -23.79
C ALA A 49 1.72 -0.17 -22.88
N LEU A 50 0.39 -0.27 -22.92
CA LEU A 50 -0.41 -1.21 -22.11
C LEU A 50 -1.00 -2.36 -22.91
N ARG A 51 -0.83 -2.37 -24.23
CA ARG A 51 -1.43 -3.37 -25.12
C ARG A 51 -1.01 -4.78 -24.73
N GLY A 52 -1.99 -5.65 -24.47
CA GLY A 52 -1.77 -7.05 -24.10
C GLY A 52 -1.56 -7.28 -22.61
N LEU A 53 -1.52 -6.22 -21.79
CA LEU A 53 -1.41 -6.34 -20.33
C LEU A 53 -2.68 -6.96 -19.73
N GLU A 54 -3.84 -6.78 -20.36
CA GLU A 54 -5.11 -7.41 -20.02
C GLU A 54 -5.10 -8.95 -20.11
N GLY A 55 -4.09 -9.53 -20.78
CA GLY A 55 -3.87 -10.98 -20.81
C GLY A 55 -3.33 -11.56 -19.49
N PHE A 56 -2.98 -10.71 -18.52
CA PHE A 56 -2.41 -11.12 -17.23
C PHE A 56 -3.37 -10.79 -16.08
N SER A 57 -3.42 -11.66 -15.06
CA SER A 57 -4.23 -11.39 -13.86
C SER A 57 -3.49 -10.58 -12.80
N HIS A 58 -2.16 -10.53 -12.85
CA HIS A 58 -1.31 -9.87 -11.86
C HIS A 58 -0.16 -9.13 -12.55
N ILE A 59 0.29 -8.06 -11.90
CA ILE A 59 1.42 -7.23 -12.35
C ILE A 59 2.38 -6.96 -11.19
N TRP A 60 3.67 -6.93 -11.49
CA TRP A 60 4.66 -6.29 -10.66
C TRP A 60 4.62 -4.79 -10.87
N VAL A 61 4.68 -4.04 -9.76
CA VAL A 61 4.79 -2.59 -9.76
C VAL A 61 6.01 -2.18 -8.96
N LEU A 62 6.91 -1.41 -9.58
CA LEU A 62 8.04 -0.77 -8.90
C LEU A 62 7.69 0.68 -8.58
N TRP A 63 7.96 1.10 -7.36
CA TRP A 63 7.48 2.38 -6.84
C TRP A 63 8.43 3.00 -5.82
N GLU A 64 8.23 4.26 -5.46
CA GLU A 64 9.10 4.97 -4.51
C GLU A 64 8.52 5.01 -3.09
N PHE A 65 9.33 4.69 -2.06
CA PHE A 65 9.04 5.05 -0.67
C PHE A 65 9.21 6.56 -0.44
N SER A 66 8.37 7.37 -1.10
CA SER A 66 8.46 8.85 -1.21
C SER A 66 8.53 9.57 0.14
N GLU A 67 7.82 9.03 1.13
CA GLU A 67 7.69 9.65 2.45
C GLU A 67 8.73 9.17 3.48
N PHE A 68 9.66 8.29 3.10
CA PHE A 68 10.70 7.76 3.98
C PHE A 68 12.08 8.25 3.56
N LYS A 69 12.26 9.57 3.63
CA LYS A 69 13.57 10.22 3.43
C LYS A 69 14.30 10.25 4.77
N ARG A 70 15.33 9.41 4.93
CA ARG A 70 16.31 9.55 6.02
C ARG A 70 17.55 10.25 5.49
N GLU A 71 17.98 11.29 6.19
CA GLU A 71 19.22 12.01 5.89
C GLU A 71 20.46 11.12 6.04
N LYS A 72 20.39 10.07 6.88
CA LYS A 72 21.50 9.17 7.15
C LYS A 72 21.13 7.70 6.94
N TRP A 73 21.87 7.03 6.06
CA TRP A 73 21.74 5.60 5.84
C TRP A 73 22.12 4.79 7.09
N SER A 74 21.43 3.66 7.31
CA SER A 74 21.78 2.69 8.35
C SER A 74 21.73 1.27 7.75
N PRO A 75 22.71 0.40 8.03
CA PRO A 75 22.74 -0.96 7.47
C PRO A 75 21.69 -1.89 8.09
N THR A 76 21.04 -1.47 9.18
CA THR A 76 20.06 -2.30 9.91
C THR A 76 18.82 -1.50 10.33
N VAL A 77 17.71 -2.20 10.53
CA VAL A 77 16.40 -1.66 10.95
C VAL A 77 15.82 -2.51 12.08
N ARG A 78 14.72 -2.05 12.69
CA ARG A 78 13.98 -2.78 13.72
C ARG A 78 12.62 -3.20 13.16
N PRO A 79 12.46 -4.42 12.62
CA PRO A 79 11.18 -4.87 12.11
C PRO A 79 10.10 -4.90 13.22
N PRO A 80 8.87 -4.41 12.95
CA PRO A 80 7.77 -4.42 13.91
C PRO A 80 7.50 -5.80 14.52
N ARG A 81 7.54 -6.85 13.69
CA ARG A 81 7.29 -8.26 14.02
C ARG A 81 8.41 -8.93 14.83
N LEU A 82 9.48 -8.22 15.20
CA LEU A 82 10.52 -8.74 16.10
C LEU A 82 10.53 -7.99 17.44
N GLY A 83 9.35 -7.52 17.87
CA GLY A 83 9.17 -6.81 19.14
C GLY A 83 9.91 -5.47 19.22
N GLY A 84 10.36 -4.91 18.08
CA GLY A 84 11.04 -3.60 18.00
C GLY A 84 12.44 -3.52 18.63
N ASN A 85 12.92 -4.58 19.29
CA ASN A 85 14.21 -4.57 20.00
C ASN A 85 15.33 -5.25 19.21
N LYS A 86 15.01 -6.25 18.38
CA LYS A 86 16.00 -6.93 17.54
C LYS A 86 16.23 -6.15 16.25
N ARG A 87 17.49 -5.86 15.94
CA ARG A 87 17.88 -5.27 14.64
C ARG A 87 18.10 -6.36 13.60
N MET A 88 17.71 -6.08 12.37
CA MET A 88 17.94 -6.92 11.19
C MET A 88 18.61 -6.09 10.09
N GLY A 89 19.45 -6.72 9.26
CA GLY A 89 20.03 -6.06 8.09
C GLY A 89 18.94 -5.54 7.14
N VAL A 90 19.10 -4.33 6.59
CA VAL A 90 18.09 -3.73 5.70
C VAL A 90 17.72 -4.65 4.53
N PHE A 91 18.72 -5.33 3.96
CA PHE A 91 18.52 -6.27 2.85
C PHE A 91 17.89 -7.61 3.25
N ALA A 92 17.90 -7.96 4.54
CA ALA A 92 17.16 -9.10 5.09
C ALA A 92 15.71 -8.73 5.48
N THR A 93 15.25 -7.53 5.08
CA THR A 93 13.90 -7.04 5.37
C THR A 93 13.30 -6.38 4.14
N ARG A 94 12.00 -6.04 4.20
CA ARG A 94 11.30 -5.17 3.26
C ARG A 94 11.10 -3.75 3.81
N SER A 95 11.99 -3.28 4.68
CA SER A 95 11.88 -1.92 5.24
C SER A 95 12.00 -0.86 4.15
N PRO A 96 11.29 0.28 4.25
CA PRO A 96 11.49 1.43 3.38
C PRO A 96 12.87 2.09 3.53
N ASN A 97 13.57 1.87 4.65
CA ASN A 97 14.88 2.47 4.90
C ASN A 97 15.98 1.68 4.15
N ARG A 98 16.16 1.96 2.86
CA ARG A 98 17.12 1.26 1.97
C ARG A 98 17.99 2.29 1.24
N PRO A 99 19.13 1.89 0.66
CA PRO A 99 19.94 2.79 -0.17
C PRO A 99 19.17 3.35 -1.38
N ASN A 100 18.37 2.49 -2.03
CA ASN A 100 17.43 2.88 -3.07
C ASN A 100 16.02 2.63 -2.54
N SER A 101 15.24 3.69 -2.40
CA SER A 101 13.87 3.68 -1.85
C SER A 101 12.85 3.07 -2.81
N ILE A 102 13.15 1.89 -3.35
CA ILE A 102 12.31 1.17 -4.31
C ILE A 102 11.47 0.12 -3.57
N GLY A 103 10.16 0.24 -3.68
CA GLY A 103 9.19 -0.79 -3.33
C GLY A 103 8.88 -1.70 -4.52
N LEU A 104 8.37 -2.90 -4.22
CA LEU A 104 7.95 -3.89 -5.18
C LEU A 104 6.65 -4.52 -4.67
N SER A 105 5.59 -4.42 -5.46
CA SER A 105 4.27 -4.94 -5.11
C SER A 105 3.75 -5.85 -6.23
N CYS A 106 3.22 -7.02 -5.88
CA CYS A 106 2.43 -7.85 -6.79
C CYS A 106 0.97 -7.47 -6.60
N LEU A 107 0.37 -6.86 -7.62
CA LEU A 107 -1.01 -6.37 -7.57
C LEU A 107 -1.88 -7.16 -8.54
N LYS A 108 -3.14 -7.38 -8.17
CA LYS A 108 -4.13 -7.98 -9.06
C LYS A 108 -4.58 -6.93 -10.07
N LEU A 109 -4.54 -7.28 -11.35
CA LEU A 109 -5.07 -6.45 -12.43
C LEU A 109 -6.59 -6.61 -12.47
N VAL A 110 -7.33 -5.52 -12.24
CA VAL A 110 -8.80 -5.53 -12.22
C VAL A 110 -9.35 -5.06 -13.56
N LYS A 111 -8.83 -3.94 -14.08
CA LYS A 111 -9.32 -3.34 -15.33
C LYS A 111 -8.27 -2.42 -15.95
N ILE A 112 -8.27 -2.32 -17.28
CA ILE A 112 -7.56 -1.27 -18.01
C ILE A 112 -8.60 -0.45 -18.79
N VAL A 113 -8.48 0.88 -18.71
CA VAL A 113 -9.29 1.83 -19.48
C VAL A 113 -8.32 2.69 -20.28
N THR A 114 -8.43 2.67 -21.61
CA THR A 114 -7.49 3.39 -22.51
C THR A 114 -8.11 4.65 -23.13
N ASP A 115 -9.44 4.77 -23.07
CA ASP A 115 -10.27 5.80 -23.70
C ASP A 115 -10.69 6.92 -22.70
N ASN A 116 -9.81 7.27 -21.76
CA ASN A 116 -10.03 8.35 -20.81
C ASN A 116 -9.35 9.65 -21.29
N ALA A 117 -10.02 10.80 -21.08
CA ALA A 117 -9.51 12.13 -21.44
C ALA A 117 -8.11 12.45 -20.88
N ASN A 118 -7.76 11.87 -19.73
CA ASN A 118 -6.47 12.05 -19.07
C ASN A 118 -5.46 10.94 -19.38
N GLY A 119 -5.68 10.15 -20.43
CA GLY A 119 -4.84 9.00 -20.80
C GLY A 119 -5.25 7.70 -20.09
N PRO A 120 -4.53 6.60 -20.36
CA PRO A 120 -4.92 5.29 -19.84
C PRO A 120 -4.87 5.22 -18.31
N VAL A 121 -5.73 4.36 -17.75
CA VAL A 121 -5.83 4.10 -16.30
C VAL A 121 -5.85 2.60 -16.08
N ILE A 122 -5.07 2.14 -15.10
CA ILE A 122 -5.07 0.74 -14.66
C ILE A 122 -5.73 0.68 -13.28
N THR A 123 -6.83 -0.07 -13.16
CA THR A 123 -7.42 -0.42 -11.87
C THR A 123 -6.78 -1.70 -11.36
N VAL A 124 -6.33 -1.68 -10.12
CA VAL A 124 -5.67 -2.79 -9.43
C VAL A 124 -6.29 -3.04 -8.06
N SER A 125 -6.03 -4.21 -7.49
CA SER A 125 -6.30 -4.48 -6.07
C SER A 125 -5.10 -5.04 -5.33
N GLY A 126 -5.12 -4.98 -3.99
CA GLY A 126 -4.01 -5.45 -3.16
C GLY A 126 -2.90 -4.42 -2.92
N ALA A 127 -3.15 -3.13 -3.15
CA ALA A 127 -2.14 -2.09 -3.01
C ALA A 127 -1.70 -1.88 -1.54
N ASP A 128 -0.41 -1.63 -1.33
CA ASP A 128 0.25 -1.40 -0.04
C ASP A 128 1.04 -0.09 -0.03
N MET A 129 0.51 0.93 -0.70
CA MET A 129 1.20 2.19 -0.98
C MET A 129 0.33 3.38 -0.58
N LEU A 130 0.97 4.47 -0.16
CA LEU A 130 0.27 5.71 0.15
C LEU A 130 -0.39 6.27 -1.12
N ASN A 131 -1.49 6.99 -0.95
CA ASN A 131 -2.08 7.72 -2.06
C ASN A 131 -1.08 8.72 -2.65
N GLY A 132 -0.97 8.76 -3.98
CA GLY A 132 -0.02 9.61 -4.69
C GLY A 132 1.41 9.06 -4.75
N THR A 133 1.64 7.81 -4.32
CA THR A 133 2.97 7.20 -4.43
C THR A 133 3.44 7.12 -5.89
N PRO A 134 4.67 7.60 -6.22
CA PRO A 134 5.25 7.51 -7.55
C PRO A 134 5.52 6.08 -8.00
N ILE A 135 5.24 5.80 -9.26
CA ILE A 135 5.51 4.52 -9.94
C ILE A 135 6.67 4.71 -10.90
N PHE A 136 7.61 3.76 -10.88
CA PHE A 136 8.75 3.70 -11.79
C PHE A 136 8.55 2.70 -12.94
N ASP A 137 7.86 1.59 -12.70
CA ASP A 137 7.75 0.52 -13.70
C ASP A 137 6.57 -0.42 -13.42
N ILE A 138 6.08 -1.08 -14.48
CA ILE A 138 5.02 -2.09 -14.44
C ILE A 138 5.44 -3.26 -15.32
N LYS A 139 5.32 -4.49 -14.81
CA LYS A 139 5.62 -5.72 -15.55
C LYS A 139 4.53 -6.77 -15.32
N PRO A 140 4.24 -7.65 -16.28
CA PRO A 140 3.38 -8.80 -16.01
C PRO A 140 4.02 -9.71 -14.96
N TYR A 141 3.20 -10.25 -14.05
CA TYR A 141 3.60 -11.35 -13.18
C TYR A 141 3.45 -12.66 -13.95
N ILE A 142 4.50 -13.47 -13.98
CA ILE A 142 4.54 -14.72 -14.73
C ILE A 142 4.70 -15.89 -13.74
N PRO A 143 3.64 -16.67 -13.44
CA PRO A 143 3.68 -17.66 -12.36
C PRO A 143 4.81 -18.69 -12.48
N PHE A 144 5.14 -19.17 -13.67
CA PHE A 144 6.16 -20.21 -13.83
C PHE A 144 7.60 -19.71 -13.59
N THR A 145 7.86 -18.40 -13.69
CA THR A 145 9.17 -17.80 -13.40
C THR A 145 9.23 -17.15 -12.02
N ASP A 146 8.13 -16.55 -11.60
CA ASP A 146 8.08 -15.63 -10.45
C ASP A 146 7.58 -16.32 -9.18
N SER A 147 6.80 -17.40 -9.30
CA SER A 147 6.30 -18.14 -8.14
C SER A 147 7.36 -19.09 -7.60
N ARG A 148 7.60 -19.01 -6.29
CA ARG A 148 8.47 -19.90 -5.51
C ARG A 148 7.72 -20.36 -4.26
N PRO A 149 6.69 -21.21 -4.37
CA PRO A 149 5.91 -21.67 -3.20
C PRO A 149 6.75 -22.36 -2.13
N GLU A 150 7.91 -22.88 -2.50
CA GLU A 150 8.89 -23.53 -1.63
C GLU A 150 9.78 -22.57 -0.82
N ALA A 151 9.68 -21.26 -1.07
CA ALA A 151 10.52 -20.27 -0.41
C ALA A 151 10.24 -20.19 1.12
N LEU A 152 11.30 -20.02 1.91
CA LEU A 152 11.20 -19.84 3.37
C LEU A 152 10.95 -18.38 3.74
N SER A 153 9.99 -18.10 4.64
CA SER A 153 9.64 -16.73 5.05
C SER A 153 10.46 -16.19 6.23
N GLY A 154 11.39 -16.99 6.77
CA GLY A 154 12.24 -16.62 7.90
C GLY A 154 11.42 -16.14 9.11
N PHE A 155 11.83 -15.02 9.72
CA PHE A 155 11.16 -14.47 10.91
C PHE A 155 9.73 -13.95 10.66
N THR A 156 9.25 -13.96 9.42
CA THR A 156 7.89 -13.49 9.09
C THR A 156 6.85 -14.61 9.07
N GLU A 157 7.29 -15.88 9.09
CA GLU A 157 6.43 -17.07 8.98
C GLU A 157 5.36 -17.11 10.07
N GLU A 158 5.74 -16.85 11.33
CA GLU A 158 4.85 -16.88 12.50
C GLU A 158 3.67 -15.88 12.41
N TYR A 159 3.74 -14.91 11.49
CA TYR A 159 2.75 -13.85 11.33
C TYR A 159 1.99 -13.92 10.00
N LYS A 160 2.11 -15.02 9.26
CA LYS A 160 1.46 -15.21 7.97
C LYS A 160 -0.06 -15.08 8.08
N ASP A 161 -0.64 -15.73 9.08
CA ASP A 161 -2.09 -15.82 9.27
C ASP A 161 -2.59 -14.92 10.42
N TYR A 162 -1.75 -14.00 10.89
CA TYR A 162 -2.13 -13.08 11.97
C TYR A 162 -3.18 -12.09 11.48
N LYS A 163 -4.39 -12.21 12.03
CA LYS A 163 -5.50 -11.26 11.86
C LYS A 163 -6.24 -11.06 13.18
N LEU A 164 -6.80 -9.88 13.38
CA LEU A 164 -7.72 -9.58 14.46
C LEU A 164 -9.16 -9.91 14.04
N LYS A 165 -9.98 -10.34 15.00
CA LYS A 165 -11.43 -10.29 14.85
C LYS A 165 -11.86 -8.83 14.85
N VAL A 166 -12.70 -8.43 13.90
CA VAL A 166 -13.23 -7.06 13.83
C VAL A 166 -14.68 -7.04 14.32
N GLU A 167 -14.95 -6.25 15.35
CA GLU A 167 -16.29 -5.93 15.83
C GLU A 167 -16.66 -4.52 15.39
N PHE A 168 -17.70 -4.46 14.56
CA PHE A 168 -18.15 -3.24 13.91
C PHE A 168 -19.67 -3.22 13.97
N SER A 169 -20.21 -2.34 14.81
CA SER A 169 -21.65 -2.25 15.07
C SER A 169 -22.42 -1.83 13.82
N THR A 170 -23.68 -2.26 13.70
CA THR A 170 -24.55 -1.94 12.57
C THR A 170 -24.73 -0.44 12.39
N ASP A 171 -24.89 0.31 13.48
CA ASP A 171 -25.06 1.76 13.43
C ASP A 171 -23.84 2.47 12.83
N LEU A 172 -22.63 2.03 13.19
CA LEU A 172 -21.40 2.59 12.63
C LEU A 172 -21.17 2.12 11.18
N LYS A 173 -21.54 0.87 10.83
CA LYS A 173 -21.46 0.38 9.44
C LYS A 173 -22.30 1.22 8.49
N ASN A 174 -23.45 1.72 8.95
CA ASN A 174 -24.32 2.59 8.15
C ASN A 174 -23.72 3.99 7.89
N LEU A 175 -22.60 4.35 8.52
CA LEU A 175 -21.91 5.63 8.30
C LEU A 175 -20.90 5.57 7.14
N VAL A 176 -20.54 4.37 6.68
CA VAL A 176 -19.58 4.15 5.59
C VAL A 176 -20.31 3.68 4.33
N ASN A 177 -19.72 3.95 3.15
CA ASN A 177 -20.31 3.45 1.91
C ASN A 177 -20.22 1.92 1.87
N GLU A 178 -21.28 1.26 1.38
CA GLU A 178 -21.35 -0.20 1.30
C GLU A 178 -20.18 -0.80 0.51
N ASN A 179 -19.78 -0.15 -0.59
CA ASN A 179 -18.67 -0.57 -1.44
C ASN A 179 -17.27 -0.41 -0.78
N GLU A 180 -17.18 0.26 0.36
CA GLU A 180 -15.92 0.51 1.08
C GLU A 180 -15.83 -0.31 2.38
N LEU A 181 -16.96 -0.86 2.85
CA LEU A 181 -17.06 -1.54 4.13
C LEU A 181 -16.14 -2.77 4.21
N ASP A 182 -16.13 -3.59 3.17
CA ASP A 182 -15.30 -4.81 3.14
C ASP A 182 -13.81 -4.46 3.22
N ALA A 183 -13.37 -3.47 2.44
CA ALA A 183 -12.01 -2.94 2.48
C ALA A 183 -11.64 -2.37 3.87
N ILE A 184 -12.57 -1.65 4.51
CA ILE A 184 -12.39 -1.14 5.87
C ILE A 184 -12.19 -2.29 6.85
N VAL A 185 -13.08 -3.28 6.85
CA VAL A 185 -13.00 -4.44 7.75
C VAL A 185 -11.71 -5.22 7.51
N GLU A 186 -11.33 -5.41 6.25
CA GLU A 186 -10.10 -6.10 5.87
C GLU A 186 -8.87 -5.41 6.44
N ILE A 187 -8.74 -4.08 6.27
CA ILE A 187 -7.63 -3.30 6.84
C ILE A 187 -7.58 -3.36 8.36
N LEU A 188 -8.73 -3.22 9.03
CA LEU A 188 -8.80 -3.33 10.48
C LEU A 188 -8.36 -4.72 10.95
N SER A 189 -8.70 -5.79 10.22
CA SER A 189 -8.30 -7.16 10.53
C SER A 189 -6.77 -7.37 10.47
N LEU A 190 -6.05 -6.58 9.67
CA LEU A 190 -4.59 -6.67 9.52
C LEU A 190 -3.81 -6.02 10.68
N ASP A 191 -4.52 -5.55 11.72
CA ASP A 191 -3.99 -4.85 12.87
C ASP A 191 -3.16 -3.62 12.47
N PRO A 192 -3.84 -2.49 12.18
CA PRO A 192 -3.17 -1.27 11.74
C PRO A 192 -2.33 -0.62 12.84
N ARG A 193 -2.41 -1.07 14.10
CA ARG A 193 -1.68 -0.47 15.24
C ARG A 193 -0.16 -0.52 15.07
N PRO A 194 0.58 0.41 15.70
CA PRO A 194 2.01 0.29 15.80
C PRO A 194 2.36 -0.88 16.73
N SER A 195 3.26 -1.76 16.32
CA SER A 195 3.58 -2.99 17.06
C SER A 195 4.17 -2.80 18.46
N TYR A 196 4.55 -1.57 18.81
CA TYR A 196 5.14 -1.20 20.10
C TYR A 196 4.12 -0.63 21.10
N GLN A 197 2.82 -0.62 20.78
CA GLN A 197 1.76 -0.07 21.62
C GLN A 197 0.62 -1.08 21.79
N ASN A 198 0.42 -1.55 23.03
CA ASN A 198 -0.61 -2.53 23.40
C ASN A 198 -1.37 -2.07 24.67
N SER A 199 -1.86 -0.83 24.67
CA SER A 199 -2.77 -0.36 25.74
C SER A 199 -4.21 -0.65 25.33
N LYS A 200 -4.97 -1.30 26.24
CA LYS A 200 -6.38 -1.66 26.05
C LYS A 200 -7.29 -0.43 26.03
N ASP A 201 -6.97 0.58 26.84
CA ASP A 201 -7.79 1.80 26.99
C ASP A 201 -7.46 2.87 25.94
N ARG A 202 -6.48 2.60 25.08
CA ARG A 202 -6.07 3.54 24.05
C ARG A 202 -6.96 3.42 22.82
N ILE A 203 -7.54 4.55 22.44
CA ILE A 203 -8.21 4.71 21.15
C ILE A 203 -7.13 5.01 20.09
N TYR A 204 -7.10 4.19 19.05
CA TYR A 204 -6.32 4.40 17.83
C TYR A 204 -7.24 4.95 16.74
N GLY A 205 -6.66 5.60 15.72
CA GLY A 205 -7.40 6.09 14.56
C GLY A 205 -6.64 5.74 13.27
N VAL A 206 -7.35 5.30 12.23
CA VAL A 206 -6.80 5.04 10.90
C VAL A 206 -7.52 5.86 9.85
N SER A 207 -6.78 6.62 9.04
CA SER A 207 -7.34 7.37 7.92
C SER A 207 -7.44 6.48 6.68
N LEU A 208 -8.67 6.13 6.29
CA LEU A 208 -8.94 5.28 5.13
C LEU A 208 -10.12 5.84 4.34
N PHE A 209 -9.97 5.93 3.02
CA PHE A 209 -10.89 6.66 2.14
C PHE A 209 -11.02 8.12 2.59
N ASP A 210 -12.22 8.51 3.03
CA ASP A 210 -12.56 9.83 3.57
C ASP A 210 -13.02 9.71 5.03
N TYR A 211 -12.53 8.69 5.75
CA TYR A 211 -12.89 8.41 7.14
C TYR A 211 -11.66 8.34 8.04
N ASN A 212 -11.78 8.87 9.25
CA ASN A 212 -10.96 8.50 10.38
C ASN A 212 -11.73 7.48 11.22
N ILE A 213 -11.29 6.22 11.17
CA ILE A 213 -11.94 5.11 11.87
C ILE A 213 -11.23 4.92 13.21
N LYS A 214 -11.95 5.17 14.30
CA LYS A 214 -11.42 5.02 15.66
C LYS A 214 -11.76 3.66 16.23
N PHE A 215 -10.79 3.03 16.88
CA PHE A 215 -10.96 1.69 17.42
C PHE A 215 -10.08 1.44 18.65
N THR A 216 -10.48 0.46 19.45
CA THR A 216 -9.67 -0.15 20.50
C THR A 216 -9.35 -1.59 20.13
N VAL A 217 -8.35 -2.17 20.79
CA VAL A 217 -8.04 -3.60 20.61
C VAL A 217 -7.81 -4.24 21.97
N ASP A 218 -8.57 -5.30 22.25
CA ASP A 218 -8.39 -6.15 23.41
C ASP A 218 -8.44 -7.63 23.03
N ASN A 219 -7.54 -8.44 23.60
CA ASN A 219 -7.50 -9.90 23.47
C ASN A 219 -7.74 -10.43 22.02
N GLY A 220 -7.10 -9.83 21.02
CA GLY A 220 -7.22 -10.26 19.61
C GLY A 220 -8.47 -9.78 18.88
N THR A 221 -9.27 -8.92 19.52
CA THR A 221 -10.47 -8.30 18.93
C THR A 221 -10.26 -6.80 18.81
N LEU A 222 -10.44 -6.28 17.59
CA LEU A 222 -10.53 -4.85 17.30
C LEU A 222 -12.00 -4.43 17.32
N THR A 223 -12.34 -3.44 18.14
CA THR A 223 -13.70 -2.91 18.23
C THR A 223 -13.71 -1.49 17.69
N VAL A 224 -14.52 -1.23 16.67
CA VAL A 224 -14.73 0.12 16.12
C VAL A 224 -15.59 0.91 17.10
N CYS A 225 -15.08 2.05 17.54
CA CYS A 225 -15.72 2.89 18.56
C CYS A 225 -16.43 4.10 17.96
N ASP A 226 -15.89 4.67 16.87
CA ASP A 226 -16.36 5.92 16.28
C ASP A 226 -15.82 6.06 14.84
N ILE A 227 -16.54 6.83 14.02
CA ILE A 227 -16.17 7.12 12.62
C ILE A 227 -16.41 8.60 12.35
N GLU A 228 -15.34 9.29 11.99
CA GLU A 228 -15.40 10.70 11.59
C GLU A 228 -15.17 10.82 10.09
N LYS A 229 -15.96 11.64 9.40
CA LYS A 229 -15.67 12.01 8.00
C LYS A 229 -14.51 13.01 7.98
N GLU A 230 -13.47 12.68 7.24
CA GLU A 230 -12.34 13.55 6.98
C GLU A 230 -12.50 14.21 5.60
N ASN A 231 -12.68 15.53 5.58
CA ASN A 231 -12.55 16.31 4.35
C ASN A 231 -11.05 16.54 4.05
N LYS A 232 -10.29 15.48 3.78
CA LYS A 232 -8.94 15.64 3.23
C LYS A 232 -9.08 15.83 1.72
N ASN A 233 -8.54 16.93 1.21
CA ASN A 233 -8.54 17.24 -0.23
C ASN A 233 -8.09 15.99 -0.99
N HIS A 234 -8.98 15.48 -1.85
CA HIS A 234 -8.59 14.47 -2.81
C HIS A 234 -7.43 15.03 -3.61
N PHE A 235 -6.36 14.24 -3.78
CA PHE A 235 -5.29 14.60 -4.69
C PHE A 235 -5.92 14.99 -6.04
N LYS A 236 -5.95 16.29 -6.35
CA LYS A 236 -6.37 16.77 -7.66
C LYS A 236 -5.19 16.50 -8.58
N LEU A 237 -5.37 15.55 -9.50
CA LEU A 237 -4.44 15.19 -10.58
C LEU A 237 -4.10 16.35 -11.55
N GLY A 238 -4.33 17.61 -11.16
CA GLY A 238 -4.13 18.82 -11.96
C GLY A 238 -3.18 19.85 -11.35
N GLU A 239 -2.56 19.62 -10.18
CA GLU A 239 -1.58 20.56 -9.61
C GLU A 239 -0.12 20.18 -9.88
N ILE A 240 0.13 19.04 -10.54
CA ILE A 240 1.46 18.68 -11.03
C ILE A 240 1.54 19.10 -12.50
N ASN A 241 1.74 20.40 -12.72
CA ASN A 241 2.48 21.00 -13.82
C ASN A 241 2.36 22.53 -13.71
N ASN A 242 3.38 23.16 -13.14
CA ASN A 242 3.90 24.47 -13.59
C ASN A 242 5.18 24.80 -12.80
N GLU A 243 6.21 23.97 -12.92
CA GLU A 243 7.58 24.47 -12.75
C GLU A 243 8.42 23.93 -13.91
N ASN A 244 9.11 24.88 -14.54
CA ASN A 244 9.80 24.81 -15.84
C ASN A 244 10.95 23.81 -15.88
#